data_AF-A0A424I655-F1
#
_entry.id   AF-A0A424I655-F1
#
_cell.length_a   1.000
_cell.length_b   1.000
_cell.length_c   1.000
_cell.angle_alpha   90.00
_cell.angle_beta   90.00
_cell.angle_gamma   90.00
#
_symmetry.space_group_name_H-M   'P 1'
#
loop_
_entity.id
_entity.type
_entity.pdbx_description
1 polymer ?
#
loop_
_entity_poly.entity_id
_entity_poly.type
_entity_poly.pdbx_seq_one_letter_code
_entity_poly.pdbx_strand_id
1 'polypeptide(L)' 'EFGLAGYVQGELSHAIEVGNQIRAGQITINGGARGNGAPFGGYKSSGNGREHGKHGLEECLETKAIIAPAS' A
#
# COMPACT_ATOMS: atom_id res chain seq x y z
N GLU A 1 3.57 -17.64 -1.68
CA GLU A 1 4.04 -17.33 -0.31
C GLU A 1 4.24 -15.82 -0.11
N PHE A 2 4.94 -15.15 -1.02
CA PHE A 2 5.21 -13.71 -0.98
C PHE A 2 4.13 -12.85 -1.67
N GLY A 3 4.27 -11.53 -1.56
CA GLY A 3 3.39 -10.52 -2.14
C GLY A 3 3.88 -9.08 -1.94
N LEU A 4 5.16 -8.79 -2.22
CA LEU A 4 5.71 -7.44 -2.05
C LEU A 4 5.23 -6.48 -3.16
N ALA A 5 5.57 -6.81 -4.41
CA ALA A 5 5.26 -5.99 -5.57
C ALA A 5 4.99 -6.86 -6.80
N GLY A 6 4.32 -6.29 -7.80
CA GLY A 6 4.07 -6.91 -9.11
C GLY A 6 3.99 -5.87 -10.22
N TYR A 7 4.03 -6.34 -11.46
CA TYR A 7 3.97 -5.52 -12.66
C TYR A 7 2.98 -6.16 -13.64
N VAL A 8 2.12 -5.35 -14.23
CA VAL A 8 1.19 -5.79 -15.28
C VAL A 8 1.38 -4.89 -16.50
N GLN A 9 1.40 -5.51 -17.67
CA GLN A 9 1.60 -4.85 -18.96
C GLN A 9 0.46 -5.26 -19.89
N GLY A 10 -0.18 -4.29 -20.55
CA GLY A 10 -1.28 -4.57 -21.48
C GLY A 10 -2.16 -3.36 -21.77
N GLU A 11 -3.32 -3.63 -22.39
CA GLU A 11 -4.39 -2.63 -22.50
C GLU A 11 -4.79 -2.14 -21.10
N LEU A 12 -4.98 -0.84 -20.94
CA LEU A 12 -5.01 -0.18 -19.63
C LEU A 12 -6.16 -0.68 -18.76
N SER A 13 -7.39 -0.78 -19.27
CA SER A 13 -8.52 -1.20 -18.43
C SER A 13 -8.37 -2.66 -18.00
N HIS A 14 -7.99 -3.54 -18.93
CA HIS A 14 -7.76 -4.94 -18.61
C HIS A 14 -6.56 -5.13 -17.66
N ALA A 15 -5.47 -4.36 -17.84
CA ALA A 15 -4.31 -4.42 -16.95
C ALA A 15 -4.66 -3.99 -15.51
N ILE A 16 -5.54 -3.00 -15.35
CA ILE A 16 -6.06 -2.60 -14.04
C ILE A 16 -6.92 -3.72 -13.42
N GLU A 17 -7.81 -4.35 -14.19
CA GLU A 17 -8.62 -5.48 -13.73
C GLU A 17 -7.76 -6.66 -13.25
N VAL A 18 -6.70 -6.98 -13.98
CA VAL A 18 -5.71 -7.99 -13.58
C VAL A 18 -4.97 -7.54 -12.32
N GLY A 19 -4.50 -6.29 -12.28
CA GLY A 19 -3.80 -5.73 -11.13
C GLY A 19 -4.58 -5.83 -9.82
N ASN A 20 -5.89 -5.56 -9.86
CA ASN A 20 -6.79 -5.65 -8.70
C ASN A 20 -6.94 -7.07 -8.13
N GLN A 21 -6.68 -8.11 -8.92
CA GLN A 21 -6.77 -9.50 -8.48
C GLN A 21 -5.46 -10.00 -7.83
N ILE A 22 -4.35 -9.29 -8.05
CA ILE A 22 -3.04 -9.70 -7.54
C ILE A 22 -2.90 -9.26 -6.08
N ARG A 23 -2.72 -10.24 -5.18
CA ARG A 23 -2.44 -10.00 -3.77
C ARG A 23 -0.99 -9.61 -3.54
N ALA A 24 -0.64 -8.36 -3.85
CA ALA A 24 0.66 -7.75 -3.58
C ALA A 24 0.53 -6.31 -3.08
N GLY A 25 1.58 -5.81 -2.43
CA GLY A 25 1.64 -4.47 -1.84
C GLY A 25 1.50 -3.33 -2.85
N GLN A 26 2.14 -3.50 -4.00
CA GLN A 26 2.10 -2.55 -5.10
C GLN A 26 1.99 -3.30 -6.43
N ILE A 27 1.18 -2.76 -7.34
CA ILE A 27 1.11 -3.19 -8.73
C ILE A 27 1.41 -2.01 -9.63
N THR A 28 2.44 -2.15 -10.46
CA THR A 28 2.80 -1.15 -11.48
C THR A 28 2.18 -1.54 -12.81
N ILE A 29 1.29 -0.71 -13.33
CA ILE A 29 0.67 -0.88 -14.65
C ILE A 29 1.49 -0.12 -15.70
N ASN A 30 1.84 -0.77 -16.81
CA ASN A 30 2.43 -0.14 -17.99
C ASN A 30 3.64 0.79 -17.71
N GLY A 31 4.49 0.39 -16.74
CA GLY A 31 5.68 1.17 -16.35
C GLY A 31 5.38 2.46 -15.60
N GLY A 32 4.17 2.62 -15.04
CA GLY A 32 3.78 3.77 -14.23
C GLY A 32 4.81 4.10 -13.14
N ALA A 33 5.14 5.38 -13.00
CA ALA A 33 6.14 5.83 -12.04
C ALA A 33 5.61 5.76 -10.60
N ARG A 34 6.41 5.17 -9.72
CA ARG A 34 6.22 5.29 -8.27
C ARG A 34 6.53 6.72 -7.83
N GLY A 35 5.54 7.43 -7.31
CA GLY A 35 5.77 8.64 -6.51
C GLY A 35 6.15 8.30 -5.06
N ASN A 36 6.76 9.26 -4.35
CA ASN A 36 7.15 9.08 -2.94
C ASN A 36 5.95 9.05 -1.95
N GLY A 37 4.75 9.39 -2.42
CA GLY A 37 3.54 9.42 -1.60
C GLY A 37 2.78 8.08 -1.54
N ALA A 38 3.03 7.16 -2.47
CA ALA A 38 2.34 5.88 -2.50
C ALA A 38 2.90 4.95 -1.41
N PRO A 39 2.03 4.28 -0.63
CA PRO A 39 2.48 3.36 0.42
C PRO A 39 3.21 2.17 -0.18
N PHE A 40 4.26 1.71 0.49
CA PHE A 40 5.06 0.54 0.13
C PHE A 40 5.04 -0.49 1.25
N GLY A 41 5.03 -1.78 0.92
CA GLY A 41 5.03 -2.87 1.91
C GLY A 41 4.21 -4.05 1.45
N GLY A 42 4.55 -5.25 1.90
CA GLY A 42 4.05 -6.48 1.31
C GLY A 42 2.76 -7.03 1.92
N TYR A 43 2.19 -8.00 1.23
CA TYR A 43 1.20 -8.94 1.75
C TYR A 43 1.91 -10.24 2.16
N LYS A 44 1.25 -11.04 3.02
CA LYS A 44 1.70 -12.39 3.42
C LYS A 44 3.10 -12.32 4.06
N SER A 45 3.99 -13.25 3.72
CA SER A 45 5.35 -13.30 4.25
C SER A 45 6.25 -12.14 3.78
N SER A 46 5.75 -11.22 2.94
CA SER A 46 6.53 -10.05 2.50
C SER A 46 6.50 -8.87 3.46
N GLY A 47 5.83 -8.97 4.61
CA GLY A 47 5.91 -8.00 5.70
C GLY A 47 4.57 -7.62 6.31
N ASN A 48 4.64 -6.85 7.40
CA ASN A 48 3.51 -6.23 8.09
C ASN A 48 3.73 -4.71 8.13
N GLY A 49 2.65 -3.93 8.03
CA GLY A 49 2.71 -2.47 7.97
C GLY A 49 2.99 -1.90 6.58
N ARG A 50 3.15 -0.57 6.50
CA ARG A 50 3.52 0.17 5.28
C ARG A 50 4.58 1.23 5.57
N GLU A 51 5.39 1.54 4.56
CA GLU A 51 6.34 2.65 4.54
C GLU A 51 5.92 3.66 3.47
N HIS A 52 6.55 4.85 3.50
CA HIS A 52 6.27 6.01 2.64
C HIS A 52 4.87 6.62 2.77
N GLY A 53 4.74 7.85 2.27
CA GLY A 53 3.49 8.60 2.31
C GLY A 53 2.95 8.78 3.72
N LYS A 54 1.65 9.09 3.80
CA LYS A 54 0.93 9.27 5.07
C LYS A 54 0.91 7.97 5.90
N HIS A 55 0.62 6.83 5.26
CA HIS A 55 0.50 5.54 5.94
C HIS A 55 1.82 5.14 6.63
N GLY A 56 2.97 5.35 5.98
CA GLY A 56 4.27 5.06 6.61
C GLY A 56 4.61 5.99 7.77
N LEU A 57 4.16 7.25 7.73
CA LEU A 57 4.30 8.16 8.88
C LEU A 57 3.42 7.74 10.05
N GLU A 58 2.20 7.28 9.78
CA GLU A 58 1.25 6.82 10.82
C GLU A 58 1.78 5.60 11.59
N GLU A 59 2.55 4.72 10.96
CA GLU A 59 3.22 3.59 11.63
C GLU A 59 4.31 4.04 12.63
N CYS A 60 4.78 5.29 12.55
CA CYS A 60 5.76 5.88 13.48
C CYS A 60 5.10 6.72 14.60
N LEU A 61 3.76 6.81 14.62
CA LEU A 61 3.02 7.60 15.61
C LEU A 61 2.33 6.70 16.62
N GLU A 62 2.22 7.19 17.85
CA GLU A 62 1.37 6.57 18.86
C GLU A 62 0.05 7.31 19.00
N THR A 63 -1.05 6.56 19.03
CA THR A 63 -2.39 7.13 19.20
C THR A 63 -2.73 7.26 20.67
N LYS A 64 -3.10 8.48 21.10
CA LYS A 64 -3.50 8.79 22.48
C LYS A 64 -4.85 9.50 22.51
N ALA A 65 -5.77 9.01 23.33
CA ALA A 65 -7.02 9.68 23.65
C ALA A 65 -6.97 10.25 25.07
N ILE A 66 -7.50 11.46 25.25
CA ILE A 66 -7.71 12.08 26.57
C ILE A 66 -9.22 12.30 26.71
N ILE A 67 -9.82 11.72 27.74
CA ILE A 67 -11.27 11.77 27.99
C ILE A 67 -11.50 12.59 29.25
N ALA A 68 -12.32 13.63 29.13
CA ALA A 68 -12.73 14.48 30.24
C ALA A 68 -14.24 14.35 30.48
N PRO A 69 -14.73 14.61 31.71
CA PRO A 69 -16.16 14.65 32.00
C PRO A 69 -16.88 15.67 31.12
N ALA A 70 -18.11 15.36 30.71
CA ALA A 70 -19.01 16.38 30.19
C ALA A 70 -19.44 17.30 31.34
N SER A 71 -19.45 18.61 31.09
CA SER A 71 -19.95 19.65 32.00
C SER A 71 -21.44 19.48 32.29
#